data_AF-A0A0C2MQ50-F1
#
_entry.id   AF-A0A0C2MQ50-F1
#
_cell.length_a   1.000
_cell.length_b   1.000
_cell.length_c   1.000
_cell.angle_alpha   90.00
_cell.angle_beta   90.00
_cell.angle_gamma   90.00
#
_symmetry.space_group_name_H-M   'P 1'
#
loop_
_entity.id
_entity.type
_entity.pdbx_description
1 polymer ?
#
loop_
_entity_poly.entity_id
_entity_poly.type
_entity_poly.pdbx_seq_one_letter_code
_entity_poly.pdbx_strand_id
1 'polypeptide(L)'
;MSKMQVILFLFTAVLKLSLANDSTKLCQGVDDKIMVIVVNFFYSRDLPLDSDEVDPREGDFELDQMIRWIDHDLNCHVENFTKFLRHYLYNRIGNLFNYIPDCTDYYEKWLKDVEFVRVFDENMCKLRPWDNFFELENFLSYLKPKVVDAENFTRMIFSAQHNRDNAINDYYHASNIYSKQRLELLAFLTSHRDTNKRMYFEDSFLIKELQKHETLKQWTSHPYLFKILQCYLQSQNLDQFSNPFSRTFEFNVPSQKLATFTLFVGSVAVAMLIVWLIYYKRGILQRNKDVRIKAKNMYYEIQDNCITEV
;
A
#
# COMPACT_ATOMS: atom_id res chain seq x y z
N MET A 1 8.64 31.59 33.83
CA MET A 1 9.40 30.96 32.72
C MET A 1 10.88 30.98 33.06
N SER A 2 11.56 29.84 32.99
CA SER A 2 13.02 29.80 33.14
C SER A 2 13.69 30.36 31.88
N LYS A 3 14.90 30.93 32.01
CA LYS A 3 15.67 31.45 30.87
C LYS A 3 15.85 30.40 29.75
N MET A 4 15.88 29.12 30.11
CA MET A 4 16.03 28.01 29.17
C MET A 4 14.77 27.77 28.32
N GLN A 5 13.57 27.99 28.87
CA GLN A 5 12.32 27.90 28.11
C GLN A 5 12.17 29.04 27.10
N VAL A 6 12.61 30.25 27.45
CA VAL A 6 12.60 31.41 26.54
C VAL A 6 13.54 31.17 25.35
N ILE A 7 14.74 30.63 25.60
CA ILE A 7 15.70 30.30 24.54
C ILE A 7 15.14 29.21 23.63
N LEU A 8 14.55 28.15 24.19
CA LEU A 8 13.96 27.07 23.40
C LEU A 8 12.80 27.55 22.51
N PHE A 9 11.96 28.45 23.04
CA PHE A 9 10.84 29.04 22.31
C PHE A 9 11.30 29.99 21.19
N LEU A 10 12.32 30.81 21.48
CA LEU A 10 12.96 31.65 20.45
C LEU A 10 13.62 30.79 19.37
N PHE A 11 14.30 29.70 19.75
CA PHE A 11 14.92 28.81 18.76
C PHE A 11 13.88 28.10 17.89
N THR A 12 12.78 27.62 18.46
CA THR A 12 11.69 27.00 17.66
C THR A 12 10.93 28.02 16.82
N ALA A 13 10.72 29.24 17.32
CA ALA A 13 10.11 30.31 16.54
C ALA A 13 11.01 30.76 15.38
N VAL A 14 12.32 30.92 15.62
CA VAL A 14 13.29 31.25 14.58
C VAL A 14 13.45 30.11 13.58
N LEU A 15 13.45 28.84 14.03
CA LEU A 15 13.48 27.70 13.10
C LEU A 15 12.23 27.68 12.22
N LYS A 16 11.04 27.91 12.81
CA LYS A 16 9.78 28.00 12.07
C LYS A 16 9.74 29.20 11.12
N LEU A 17 10.33 30.34 11.49
CA LEU A 17 10.45 31.51 10.62
C LEU A 17 11.49 31.31 9.50
N SER A 18 12.59 30.59 9.78
CA SER A 18 13.59 30.27 8.77
C SER A 18 13.15 29.16 7.81
N LEU A 19 12.21 28.31 8.26
CA LEU A 19 11.58 27.26 7.45
C LEU A 19 10.25 27.72 6.83
N ALA A 20 9.73 28.88 7.23
CA ALA A 20 8.70 29.58 6.48
C ALA A 20 9.34 30.11 5.20
N ASN A 21 9.60 29.20 4.27
CA ASN A 21 9.96 29.55 2.91
C ASN A 21 8.86 30.45 2.39
N ASP A 22 9.24 31.67 2.04
CA ASP A 22 8.39 32.62 1.35
C ASP A 22 8.22 32.07 -0.08
N SER A 23 7.32 31.09 -0.26
CA SER A 23 7.04 30.42 -1.53
C SER A 23 6.25 31.33 -2.49
N THR A 24 6.69 32.59 -2.60
CA THR A 24 6.16 33.57 -3.57
C THR A 24 6.38 33.13 -5.02
N LYS A 25 7.21 32.11 -5.25
CA LYS A 25 7.48 31.56 -6.57
C LYS A 25 6.31 30.71 -7.03
N LEU A 26 5.68 31.13 -8.13
CA LEU A 26 4.68 30.34 -8.84
C LEU A 26 5.30 29.03 -9.35
N CYS A 27 4.62 27.90 -9.15
CA CYS A 27 4.99 26.65 -9.79
C CYS A 27 4.80 26.76 -11.31
N GLN A 28 5.88 26.75 -12.08
CA GLN A 28 5.86 26.75 -13.55
C GLN A 28 6.71 25.60 -14.09
N GLY A 29 6.17 24.85 -15.05
CA GLY A 29 6.88 23.73 -15.70
C GLY A 29 7.15 22.54 -14.78
N VAL A 30 6.37 22.39 -13.70
CA VAL A 30 6.47 21.29 -12.73
C VAL A 30 5.13 20.59 -12.53
N ASP A 31 4.21 20.75 -13.47
CA ASP A 31 2.84 20.23 -13.43
C ASP A 31 2.82 18.73 -13.14
N ASP A 32 3.71 17.96 -13.77
CA ASP A 32 3.73 16.52 -13.54
C ASP A 32 4.25 16.15 -12.15
N LYS A 33 5.18 16.94 -11.58
CA LYS A 33 5.63 16.74 -10.19
C LYS A 33 4.51 17.04 -9.20
N ILE A 34 3.73 18.10 -9.47
CA ILE A 34 2.52 18.40 -8.71
C ILE A 34 1.58 17.20 -8.77
N MET A 35 1.36 16.62 -9.95
CA MET A 35 0.49 15.47 -10.10
C MET A 35 1.01 14.21 -9.43
N VAL A 36 2.32 13.98 -9.37
CA VAL A 36 2.88 12.89 -8.55
C VAL A 36 2.50 13.04 -7.07
N ILE A 37 2.60 14.26 -6.52
CA ILE A 37 2.23 14.53 -5.12
C ILE A 37 0.73 14.30 -4.92
N VAL A 38 -0.10 14.81 -5.83
CA VAL A 38 -1.55 14.63 -5.81
C VAL A 38 -1.93 13.16 -5.80
N VAL A 39 -1.42 12.40 -6.76
CA VAL A 39 -1.74 10.98 -6.88
C VAL A 39 -1.27 10.20 -5.65
N ASN A 40 -0.08 10.52 -5.12
CA ASN A 40 0.41 9.92 -3.88
C ASN A 40 -0.48 10.26 -2.67
N PHE A 41 -1.04 11.48 -2.62
CA PHE A 41 -1.99 11.88 -1.60
C PHE A 41 -3.28 11.05 -1.70
N PHE A 42 -3.91 10.98 -2.87
CA PHE A 42 -5.11 10.17 -3.09
C PHE A 42 -4.89 8.71 -2.69
N TYR A 43 -3.73 8.15 -3.07
CA TYR A 43 -3.33 6.81 -2.65
C TYR A 43 -3.23 6.66 -1.13
N SER A 44 -2.52 7.55 -0.45
CA SER A 44 -2.32 7.48 1.01
C SER A 44 -3.63 7.57 1.81
N ARG A 45 -4.70 8.04 1.16
CA ARG A 45 -6.03 8.20 1.73
C ARG A 45 -7.05 7.17 1.24
N ASP A 46 -6.62 6.24 0.38
CA ASP A 46 -7.49 5.25 -0.28
C ASP A 46 -8.69 5.93 -0.96
N LEU A 47 -8.46 7.12 -1.54
CA LEU A 47 -9.48 7.89 -2.22
C LEU A 47 -9.53 7.48 -3.70
N PRO A 48 -10.66 6.94 -4.19
CA PRO A 48 -10.81 6.62 -5.60
C PRO A 48 -10.73 7.90 -6.43
N LEU A 49 -9.83 7.90 -7.41
CA LEU A 49 -9.63 9.03 -8.33
C LEU A 49 -10.71 9.11 -9.43
N ASP A 50 -11.47 8.02 -9.60
CA ASP A 50 -12.48 7.80 -10.62
C ASP A 50 -13.92 7.81 -10.08
N SER A 51 -14.10 8.01 -8.77
CA SER A 51 -15.44 8.08 -8.19
C SER A 51 -16.10 9.41 -8.53
N ASP A 52 -17.27 9.35 -9.17
CA ASP A 52 -18.17 10.49 -9.34
C ASP A 52 -18.57 11.14 -7.99
N GLU A 53 -18.43 10.40 -6.88
CA GLU A 53 -18.72 10.86 -5.52
C GLU A 53 -17.52 11.53 -4.84
N VAL A 54 -16.30 11.12 -5.17
CA VAL A 54 -15.09 11.82 -4.72
C VAL A 54 -14.82 12.89 -5.74
N ASP A 55 -15.67 13.88 -5.70
CA ASP A 55 -15.31 15.10 -6.34
C ASP A 55 -14.12 15.71 -5.56
N PRO A 56 -12.89 15.78 -6.11
CA PRO A 56 -11.81 16.53 -5.46
C PRO A 56 -12.19 18.01 -5.22
N ARG A 57 -13.35 18.45 -5.72
CA ARG A 57 -13.92 19.79 -5.67
C ARG A 57 -14.61 20.18 -4.35
N GLU A 58 -14.86 19.29 -3.37
CA GLU A 58 -15.64 19.65 -2.16
C GLU A 58 -14.88 19.55 -0.82
N GLY A 59 -13.75 18.86 -0.77
CA GLY A 59 -12.93 18.76 0.45
C GLY A 59 -11.92 19.88 0.59
N ASP A 60 -12.29 21.01 1.21
CA ASP A 60 -11.35 22.11 1.52
C ASP A 60 -10.13 21.60 2.30
N PHE A 61 -10.32 20.60 3.16
CA PHE A 61 -9.26 20.02 3.98
C PHE A 61 -8.23 19.22 3.17
N GLU A 62 -8.68 18.36 2.26
CA GLU A 62 -7.81 17.55 1.41
C GLU A 62 -6.99 18.43 0.46
N LEU A 63 -7.64 19.42 -0.16
CA LEU A 63 -6.99 20.40 -1.02
C LEU A 63 -5.92 21.18 -0.26
N ASP A 64 -6.23 21.68 0.94
CA ASP A 64 -5.27 22.39 1.79
C ASP A 64 -4.07 21.52 2.19
N GLN A 65 -4.28 20.22 2.39
CA GLN A 65 -3.18 19.30 2.69
C GLN A 65 -2.29 19.08 1.46
N MET A 66 -2.89 18.86 0.28
CA MET A 66 -2.13 18.73 -0.96
C MET A 66 -1.33 20.00 -1.27
N ILE A 67 -1.93 21.19 -1.10
CA ILE A 67 -1.24 22.47 -1.28
C ILE A 67 -0.04 22.56 -0.35
N ARG A 68 -0.21 22.23 0.94
CA ARG A 68 0.90 22.22 1.91
C ARG A 68 2.02 21.26 1.52
N TRP A 69 1.69 20.08 0.98
CA TRP A 69 2.70 19.13 0.51
C TRP A 69 3.43 19.66 -0.72
N ILE A 70 2.72 20.29 -1.65
CA ILE A 70 3.33 20.91 -2.83
C ILE A 70 4.26 22.07 -2.43
N ASP A 71 3.79 22.96 -1.55
CA ASP A 71 4.57 24.09 -1.06
C ASP A 71 5.85 23.60 -0.35
N HIS A 72 5.73 22.55 0.46
CA HIS A 72 6.85 21.95 1.18
C HIS A 72 7.84 21.23 0.24
N ASP A 73 7.35 20.36 -0.65
CA ASP A 73 8.19 19.47 -1.45
C ASP A 73 8.77 20.14 -2.70
N LEU A 74 8.03 21.07 -3.30
CA LEU A 74 8.43 21.77 -4.53
C LEU A 74 8.93 23.19 -4.28
N ASN A 75 8.74 23.72 -3.07
CA ASN A 75 9.12 25.09 -2.71
C ASN A 75 8.53 26.15 -3.68
N CYS A 76 7.28 25.96 -4.08
CA CYS A 76 6.54 26.85 -4.98
C CYS A 76 5.03 26.75 -4.68
N HIS A 77 4.30 27.81 -5.02
CA HIS A 77 2.85 27.88 -4.85
C HIS A 77 2.11 27.69 -6.18
N VAL A 78 0.98 26.97 -6.15
CA VAL A 78 0.09 26.81 -7.31
C VAL A 78 -1.07 27.79 -7.21
N GLU A 79 -1.10 28.78 -8.10
CA GLU A 79 -2.20 29.73 -8.16
C GLU A 79 -3.50 29.02 -8.52
N ASN A 80 -4.48 29.08 -7.60
CA ASN A 80 -5.76 28.42 -7.72
C ASN A 80 -5.62 26.91 -8.02
N PHE A 81 -5.07 26.18 -7.04
CA PHE A 81 -4.82 24.75 -7.11
C PHE A 81 -6.06 23.94 -7.55
N THR A 82 -7.26 24.29 -7.09
CA THR A 82 -8.51 23.65 -7.52
C THR A 82 -8.73 23.79 -9.02
N LYS A 83 -8.51 24.97 -9.60
CA LYS A 83 -8.60 25.19 -11.05
C LYS A 83 -7.50 24.46 -11.80
N PHE A 84 -6.27 24.44 -11.27
CA PHE A 84 -5.17 23.65 -11.83
C PHE A 84 -5.54 22.17 -11.89
N LEU A 85 -5.97 21.57 -10.78
CA LEU A 85 -6.40 20.17 -10.72
C LEU A 85 -7.54 19.90 -11.69
N ARG A 86 -8.58 20.74 -11.72
CA ARG A 86 -9.68 20.60 -12.67
C ARG A 86 -9.18 20.67 -14.11
N HIS A 87 -8.30 21.60 -14.44
CA HIS A 87 -7.75 21.74 -15.78
C HIS A 87 -6.91 20.52 -16.16
N TYR A 88 -6.03 20.06 -15.27
CA TYR A 88 -5.17 18.91 -15.53
C TYR A 88 -6.01 17.64 -15.64
N LEU A 89 -6.86 17.36 -14.65
CA LEU A 89 -7.76 16.22 -14.66
C LEU A 89 -8.70 16.29 -15.86
N TYR A 90 -9.33 17.42 -16.20
CA TYR A 90 -10.30 17.47 -17.31
C TYR A 90 -9.62 17.42 -18.70
N ASN A 91 -8.55 18.19 -18.90
CA ASN A 91 -7.93 18.29 -20.24
C ASN A 91 -6.95 17.17 -20.52
N ARG A 92 -6.24 16.68 -19.50
CA ARG A 92 -5.32 15.55 -19.67
C ARG A 92 -5.96 14.22 -19.32
N ILE A 93 -6.92 14.17 -18.37
CA ILE A 93 -7.56 12.93 -17.92
C ILE A 93 -9.06 12.86 -18.26
N GLY A 94 -9.77 13.95 -18.55
CA GLY A 94 -11.23 14.00 -18.73
C GLY A 94 -11.67 13.52 -20.11
N ASN A 95 -10.83 13.76 -21.13
CA ASN A 95 -10.92 13.01 -22.39
C ASN A 95 -10.57 11.51 -22.20
N LEU A 96 -9.93 11.18 -21.09
CA LEU A 96 -9.41 9.87 -20.72
C LEU A 96 -10.44 9.09 -19.87
N PHE A 97 -11.38 9.69 -19.16
CA PHE A 97 -12.42 8.91 -18.43
C PHE A 97 -13.45 8.26 -19.38
N ASN A 98 -13.77 8.89 -20.50
CA ASN A 98 -14.57 8.28 -21.57
C ASN A 98 -13.74 7.38 -22.51
N TYR A 99 -12.42 7.38 -22.34
CA TYR A 99 -11.48 6.74 -23.24
C TYR A 99 -10.19 6.52 -22.47
N ILE A 100 -10.16 5.67 -21.42
CA ILE A 100 -8.88 5.39 -20.76
C ILE A 100 -8.15 4.59 -21.83
N PRO A 101 -7.17 5.14 -22.58
CA PRO A 101 -6.38 4.31 -23.46
C PRO A 101 -5.77 3.28 -22.53
N ASP A 102 -5.94 2.03 -22.91
CA ASP A 102 -5.63 0.82 -22.16
C ASP A 102 -4.18 0.84 -21.65
N CYS A 103 -3.91 1.59 -20.57
CA CYS A 103 -2.60 1.66 -19.91
C CYS A 103 -2.42 0.44 -19.00
N THR A 104 -3.42 -0.44 -19.00
CA THR A 104 -3.46 -1.75 -18.36
C THR A 104 -2.21 -2.55 -18.69
N ASP A 105 -1.65 -2.40 -19.91
CA ASP A 105 -0.39 -3.01 -20.32
C ASP A 105 0.76 -2.83 -19.31
N TYR A 106 0.92 -1.65 -18.69
CA TYR A 106 2.02 -1.42 -17.76
C TYR A 106 1.76 -2.06 -16.40
N TYR A 107 0.53 -1.96 -15.90
CA TYR A 107 0.16 -2.56 -14.64
C TYR A 107 0.15 -4.08 -14.75
N GLU A 108 -0.44 -4.66 -15.80
CA GLU A 108 -0.41 -6.09 -16.08
C GLU A 108 1.00 -6.61 -16.26
N LYS A 109 1.86 -5.86 -16.97
CA LYS A 109 3.26 -6.24 -17.12
C LYS A 109 3.98 -6.26 -15.78
N TRP A 110 3.80 -5.24 -14.95
CA TRP A 110 4.35 -5.26 -13.59
C TRP A 110 3.79 -6.42 -12.75
N LEU A 111 2.48 -6.63 -12.82
CA LEU A 111 1.78 -7.69 -12.11
C LEU A 111 2.39 -9.05 -12.47
N LYS A 112 2.60 -9.30 -13.76
CA LYS A 112 3.16 -10.54 -14.29
C LYS A 112 4.65 -10.71 -14.01
N ASP A 113 5.45 -9.67 -14.20
CA ASP A 113 6.91 -9.75 -14.14
C ASP A 113 7.45 -9.65 -12.70
N VAL A 114 6.71 -8.99 -11.80
CA VAL A 114 7.14 -8.69 -10.43
C VAL A 114 6.22 -9.32 -9.41
N GLU A 115 4.94 -8.96 -9.39
CA GLU A 115 4.06 -9.38 -8.29
C GLU A 115 3.69 -10.86 -8.35
N PHE A 116 3.51 -11.45 -9.52
CA PHE A 116 3.20 -12.87 -9.65
C PHE A 116 4.30 -13.75 -9.02
N VAL A 117 5.56 -13.31 -9.06
CA VAL A 117 6.69 -14.00 -8.40
C VAL A 117 6.55 -13.93 -6.87
N ARG A 118 6.01 -12.85 -6.32
CA ARG A 118 5.75 -12.69 -4.89
C ARG A 118 4.50 -13.44 -4.44
N VAL A 119 3.44 -13.36 -5.21
CA VAL A 119 2.13 -13.97 -4.93
C VAL A 119 2.21 -15.49 -5.03
N PHE A 120 3.03 -16.02 -5.94
CA PHE A 120 3.12 -17.44 -6.20
C PHE A 120 4.30 -18.10 -5.47
N ASP A 121 4.06 -19.26 -4.87
CA ASP A 121 5.09 -20.15 -4.36
C ASP A 121 5.28 -21.30 -5.35
N GLU A 122 6.28 -21.15 -6.22
CA GLU A 122 6.61 -22.13 -7.27
C GLU A 122 6.98 -23.49 -6.68
N ASN A 123 7.64 -23.53 -5.51
CA ASN A 123 8.04 -24.79 -4.87
C ASN A 123 6.85 -25.54 -4.28
N MET A 124 5.77 -24.83 -3.96
CA MET A 124 4.58 -25.39 -3.30
C MET A 124 3.34 -25.37 -4.19
N CYS A 125 3.46 -24.95 -5.45
CA CYS A 125 2.36 -24.77 -6.40
C CYS A 125 1.10 -24.19 -5.74
N LYS A 126 1.25 -23.04 -5.08
CA LYS A 126 0.15 -22.39 -4.36
C LYS A 126 0.31 -20.88 -4.34
N LEU A 127 -0.79 -20.18 -4.08
CA LEU A 127 -0.74 -18.77 -3.70
C LEU A 127 -0.16 -18.67 -2.28
N ARG A 128 0.75 -17.71 -2.08
CA ARG A 128 1.23 -17.34 -0.75
C ARG A 128 0.11 -16.68 0.04
N PRO A 129 0.12 -16.74 1.37
CA PRO A 129 -0.76 -15.92 2.20
C PRO A 129 -0.62 -14.44 1.84
N TRP A 130 -1.68 -13.67 2.04
CA TRP A 130 -1.65 -12.22 1.80
C TRP A 130 -0.50 -11.58 2.58
N ASP A 131 0.39 -10.90 1.88
CA ASP A 131 1.55 -10.18 2.42
C ASP A 131 1.66 -8.79 1.78
N ASN A 132 0.52 -8.07 1.76
CA ASN A 132 0.39 -6.75 1.14
C ASN A 132 0.89 -6.76 -0.31
N PHE A 133 0.33 -7.67 -1.10
CA PHE A 133 0.52 -7.69 -2.54
C PHE A 133 -0.21 -6.51 -3.18
N PHE A 134 0.21 -6.12 -4.38
CA PHE A 134 -0.46 -5.07 -5.16
C PHE A 134 -0.42 -3.66 -4.51
N GLU A 135 0.50 -3.44 -3.56
CA GLU A 135 0.79 -2.12 -3.01
C GLU A 135 1.30 -1.19 -4.11
N LEU A 136 0.66 -0.03 -4.26
CA LEU A 136 1.01 0.93 -5.30
C LEU A 136 2.43 1.47 -5.11
N GLU A 137 2.92 1.55 -3.86
CA GLU A 137 4.30 1.96 -3.57
C GLU A 137 5.34 1.07 -4.27
N ASN A 138 5.09 -0.24 -4.32
CA ASN A 138 5.95 -1.19 -5.04
C ASN A 138 5.88 -0.96 -6.55
N PHE A 139 4.69 -0.66 -7.08
CA PHE A 139 4.50 -0.31 -8.49
C PHE A 139 5.19 1.01 -8.85
N LEU A 140 5.07 2.05 -8.01
CA LEU A 140 5.74 3.34 -8.19
C LEU A 140 7.26 3.16 -8.21
N SER A 141 7.80 2.35 -7.31
CA SER A 141 9.22 1.99 -7.28
C SER A 141 9.67 1.28 -8.56
N TYR A 142 8.81 0.42 -9.12
CA TYR A 142 9.05 -0.24 -10.41
C TYR A 142 9.02 0.73 -11.60
N LEU A 143 8.12 1.73 -11.58
CA LEU A 143 7.96 2.72 -12.65
C LEU A 143 9.05 3.78 -12.66
N LYS A 144 9.48 4.26 -11.49
CA LYS A 144 10.42 5.38 -11.34
C LYS A 144 11.67 5.30 -12.22
N PRO A 145 12.34 4.15 -12.40
CA PRO A 145 13.49 4.05 -13.31
C PRO A 145 13.12 3.87 -14.80
N LYS A 146 11.87 3.56 -15.14
CA LYS A 146 11.43 3.22 -16.50
C LYS A 146 10.78 4.37 -17.24
N VAL A 147 10.23 5.33 -16.51
CA VAL A 147 9.44 6.40 -17.10
C VAL A 147 10.29 7.66 -17.22
N VAL A 148 10.64 8.01 -18.45
CA VAL A 148 11.41 9.22 -18.77
C VAL A 148 10.49 10.45 -18.89
N ASP A 149 9.22 10.22 -19.23
CA ASP A 149 8.23 11.26 -19.50
C ASP A 149 7.12 11.27 -18.44
N ALA A 150 6.92 12.41 -17.80
CA ALA A 150 6.09 12.52 -16.62
C ALA A 150 4.56 12.51 -16.94
N GLU A 151 4.17 12.77 -18.19
CA GLU A 151 2.80 12.54 -18.66
C GLU A 151 2.46 11.04 -18.66
N ASN A 152 3.37 10.20 -19.18
CA ASN A 152 3.21 8.75 -19.14
C ASN A 152 3.20 8.21 -17.70
N PHE A 153 4.01 8.80 -16.82
CA PHE A 153 4.06 8.39 -15.41
C PHE A 153 2.71 8.53 -14.73
N THR A 154 2.10 9.71 -14.86
CA THR A 154 0.79 10.00 -14.27
C THR A 154 -0.26 9.01 -14.77
N ARG A 155 -0.37 8.79 -16.09
CA ARG A 155 -1.31 7.83 -16.69
C ARG A 155 -1.14 6.41 -16.17
N MET A 156 0.11 5.96 -16.01
CA MET A 156 0.38 4.60 -15.50
C MET A 156 -0.08 4.44 -14.05
N ILE A 157 0.04 5.47 -13.20
CA ILE A 157 -0.42 5.37 -11.81
C ILE A 157 -1.95 5.32 -11.73
N PHE A 158 -2.65 6.15 -12.50
CA PHE A 158 -4.10 6.10 -12.59
C PHE A 158 -4.58 4.71 -13.03
N SER A 159 -3.96 4.15 -14.07
CA SER A 159 -4.27 2.80 -14.53
C SER A 159 -3.99 1.74 -13.46
N ALA A 160 -2.91 1.88 -12.69
CA ALA A 160 -2.59 0.95 -11.63
C ALA A 160 -3.57 1.01 -10.46
N GLN A 161 -4.03 2.20 -10.06
CA GLN A 161 -5.07 2.33 -9.03
C GLN A 161 -6.36 1.66 -9.47
N HIS A 162 -6.81 1.92 -10.69
CA HIS A 162 -8.04 1.32 -11.21
C HIS A 162 -7.94 -0.22 -11.30
N ASN A 163 -6.78 -0.74 -11.73
CA ASN A 163 -6.59 -2.20 -11.86
C ASN A 163 -6.22 -2.90 -10.55
N ARG A 164 -5.81 -2.15 -9.51
CA ARG A 164 -5.39 -2.72 -8.23
C ARG A 164 -6.54 -3.46 -7.56
N ASP A 165 -7.70 -2.86 -7.47
CA ASP A 165 -8.83 -3.46 -6.75
C ASP A 165 -9.33 -4.72 -7.48
N ASN A 166 -9.32 -4.70 -8.81
CA ASN A 166 -9.58 -5.88 -9.62
C ASN A 166 -8.55 -7.00 -9.35
N ALA A 167 -7.25 -6.67 -9.31
CA ALA A 167 -6.20 -7.65 -9.01
C ALA A 167 -6.33 -8.25 -7.59
N ILE A 168 -6.70 -7.44 -6.59
CA ILE A 168 -6.97 -7.88 -5.22
C ILE A 168 -8.16 -8.84 -5.20
N ASN A 169 -9.26 -8.47 -5.85
CA ASN A 169 -10.47 -9.29 -5.93
C ASN A 169 -10.19 -10.62 -6.64
N ASP A 170 -9.47 -10.60 -7.77
CA ASP A 170 -9.07 -11.79 -8.52
C ASP A 170 -8.18 -12.71 -7.68
N TYR A 171 -7.24 -12.15 -6.91
CA TYR A 171 -6.41 -12.92 -5.99
C TYR A 171 -7.25 -13.64 -4.92
N TYR A 172 -8.18 -12.93 -4.26
CA TYR A 172 -9.04 -13.55 -3.24
C TYR A 172 -10.00 -14.57 -3.85
N HIS A 173 -10.53 -14.29 -5.04
CA HIS A 173 -11.37 -15.21 -5.78
C HIS A 173 -10.62 -16.52 -6.11
N ALA A 174 -9.42 -16.41 -6.67
CA ALA A 174 -8.55 -17.55 -6.95
C ALA A 174 -8.18 -18.32 -5.68
N SER A 175 -7.85 -17.62 -4.59
CA SER A 175 -7.52 -18.23 -3.30
C SER A 175 -8.69 -19.05 -2.74
N ASN A 176 -9.91 -18.54 -2.85
CA ASN A 176 -11.14 -19.24 -2.45
C ASN A 176 -11.38 -20.49 -3.31
N ILE A 177 -11.24 -20.38 -4.64
CA ILE A 177 -11.37 -21.53 -5.55
C ILE A 177 -10.31 -22.59 -5.25
N TYR A 178 -9.05 -22.17 -5.11
CA TYR A 178 -7.93 -23.06 -4.77
C TYR A 178 -8.23 -23.83 -3.48
N SER A 179 -8.62 -23.14 -2.41
CA SER A 179 -8.94 -23.75 -1.12
C SER A 179 -10.05 -24.81 -1.23
N LYS A 180 -11.10 -24.52 -2.00
CA LYS A 180 -12.27 -25.40 -2.15
C LYS A 180 -12.04 -26.60 -3.08
N GLN A 181 -11.37 -26.38 -4.21
CA GLN A 181 -11.34 -27.34 -5.32
C GLN A 181 -10.01 -28.07 -5.47
N ARG A 182 -8.96 -27.69 -4.74
CA ARG A 182 -7.62 -28.27 -4.91
C ARG A 182 -7.60 -29.80 -4.86
N LEU A 183 -8.28 -30.42 -3.90
CA LEU A 183 -8.26 -31.88 -3.75
C LEU A 183 -8.96 -32.58 -4.93
N GLU A 184 -10.09 -32.03 -5.39
CA GLU A 184 -10.82 -32.51 -6.57
C GLU A 184 -9.96 -32.40 -7.83
N LEU A 185 -9.28 -31.26 -8.02
CA LEU A 185 -8.35 -31.07 -9.12
C LEU A 185 -7.22 -32.11 -9.09
N LEU A 186 -6.55 -32.30 -7.95
CA LEU A 186 -5.45 -33.26 -7.83
C LEU A 186 -5.91 -34.68 -8.11
N ALA A 187 -7.10 -35.07 -7.63
CA ALA A 187 -7.70 -36.36 -7.94
C ALA A 187 -7.99 -36.51 -9.43
N PHE A 188 -8.55 -35.48 -10.07
CA PHE A 188 -8.81 -35.46 -11.51
C PHE A 188 -7.54 -35.64 -12.34
N LEU A 189 -6.49 -34.85 -12.03
CA LEU A 189 -5.20 -34.88 -12.71
C LEU A 189 -4.50 -36.24 -12.54
N THR A 190 -4.51 -36.77 -11.31
CA THR A 190 -3.88 -38.07 -11.01
C THR A 190 -4.60 -39.21 -11.72
N SER A 191 -5.94 -39.23 -11.68
CA SER A 191 -6.76 -40.25 -12.35
C SER A 191 -6.56 -40.25 -13.87
N HIS A 192 -6.55 -39.07 -14.50
CA HIS A 192 -6.31 -38.96 -15.94
C HIS A 192 -4.90 -39.42 -16.31
N ARG A 193 -3.89 -39.04 -15.53
CA ARG A 193 -2.52 -39.47 -15.78
C ARG A 193 -2.36 -40.98 -15.61
N ASP A 194 -2.94 -41.56 -14.56
CA ASP A 194 -2.85 -42.99 -14.27
C ASP A 194 -3.56 -43.86 -15.32
N THR A 195 -4.75 -43.44 -15.75
CA THR A 195 -5.53 -44.13 -16.80
C THR A 195 -4.81 -44.13 -18.14
N ASN A 196 -4.00 -43.10 -18.42
CA ASN A 196 -3.37 -42.90 -19.71
C ASN A 196 -1.84 -43.08 -19.71
N LYS A 197 -1.27 -43.74 -18.70
CA LYS A 197 0.18 -43.99 -18.51
C LYS A 197 0.98 -44.52 -19.71
N ARG A 198 0.30 -45.02 -20.76
CA ARG A 198 0.94 -45.57 -21.98
C ARG A 198 1.05 -44.56 -23.14
N MET A 199 0.36 -43.44 -23.10
CA MET A 199 0.50 -42.37 -24.08
C MET A 199 1.34 -41.25 -23.47
N TYR A 200 2.34 -40.74 -24.19
CA TYR A 200 3.01 -39.50 -23.84
C TYR A 200 1.94 -38.41 -23.72
N PHE A 201 1.58 -38.07 -22.48
CA PHE A 201 0.53 -37.12 -22.22
C PHE A 201 1.10 -35.72 -22.40
N GLU A 202 0.62 -35.01 -23.40
CA GLU A 202 0.88 -33.58 -23.50
C GLU A 202 -0.02 -32.83 -22.50
N ASP A 203 0.56 -31.90 -21.76
CA ASP A 203 -0.17 -31.00 -20.85
C ASP A 203 -1.36 -30.31 -21.54
N SER A 204 -1.22 -30.07 -22.84
CA SER A 204 -2.26 -29.51 -23.72
C SER A 204 -3.56 -30.32 -23.72
N PHE A 205 -3.49 -31.64 -23.60
CA PHE A 205 -4.66 -32.53 -23.55
C PHE A 205 -5.36 -32.40 -22.19
N LEU A 206 -4.62 -32.43 -21.07
CA LEU A 206 -5.20 -32.27 -19.73
C LEU A 206 -5.93 -30.94 -19.57
N ILE A 207 -5.33 -29.87 -20.10
CA ILE A 207 -5.94 -28.53 -20.08
C ILE A 207 -7.27 -28.54 -20.86
N LYS A 208 -7.33 -29.20 -22.02
CA LYS A 208 -8.57 -29.31 -22.81
C LYS A 208 -9.66 -30.12 -22.10
N GLU A 209 -9.30 -31.19 -21.39
CA GLU A 209 -10.27 -31.96 -20.61
C GLU A 209 -10.75 -31.19 -19.39
N LEU A 210 -9.88 -30.43 -18.72
CA LEU A 210 -10.27 -29.53 -17.62
C LEU A 210 -11.23 -28.42 -18.09
N GLN A 211 -11.02 -27.86 -19.29
CA GLN A 211 -11.91 -26.85 -19.87
C GLN A 211 -13.34 -27.34 -20.07
N LYS A 212 -13.53 -28.65 -20.29
CA LYS A 212 -14.85 -29.28 -20.43
C LYS A 212 -15.50 -29.62 -19.09
N HIS A 213 -14.72 -29.65 -18.00
CA HIS A 213 -15.21 -30.03 -16.67
C HIS A 213 -16.06 -28.91 -16.06
N GLU A 214 -17.28 -29.25 -15.61
CA GLU A 214 -18.24 -28.26 -15.14
C GLU A 214 -17.72 -27.44 -13.94
N THR A 215 -17.13 -28.13 -12.96
CA THR A 215 -16.63 -27.53 -11.71
C THR A 215 -15.20 -26.98 -11.82
N LEU A 216 -14.35 -27.56 -12.67
CA LEU A 216 -12.90 -27.30 -12.69
C LEU A 216 -12.45 -26.38 -13.83
N LYS A 217 -13.32 -26.04 -14.81
CA LYS A 217 -12.97 -25.16 -15.94
C LYS A 217 -12.34 -23.83 -15.54
N GLN A 218 -12.71 -23.29 -14.37
CA GLN A 218 -12.17 -22.03 -13.85
C GLN A 218 -10.65 -22.07 -13.63
N TRP A 219 -10.07 -23.25 -13.39
CA TRP A 219 -8.62 -23.44 -13.27
C TRP A 219 -7.86 -23.14 -14.56
N THR A 220 -8.55 -23.17 -15.70
CA THR A 220 -7.96 -22.91 -17.02
C THR A 220 -8.24 -21.51 -17.55
N SER A 221 -9.25 -20.82 -17.00
CA SER A 221 -9.63 -19.47 -17.43
C SER A 221 -9.07 -18.38 -16.51
N HIS A 222 -8.79 -18.68 -15.24
CA HIS A 222 -8.31 -17.68 -14.28
C HIS A 222 -6.77 -17.62 -14.26
N PRO A 223 -6.13 -16.45 -14.43
CA PRO A 223 -4.66 -16.34 -14.54
C PRO A 223 -3.88 -16.97 -13.38
N TYR A 224 -4.28 -16.65 -12.14
CA TYR A 224 -3.65 -17.20 -10.94
C TYR A 224 -3.81 -18.72 -10.81
N LEU A 225 -5.03 -19.24 -11.03
CA LEU A 225 -5.27 -20.69 -10.96
C LEU A 225 -4.56 -21.43 -12.08
N PHE A 226 -4.50 -20.84 -13.27
CA PHE A 226 -3.80 -21.44 -14.40
C PHE A 226 -2.31 -21.54 -14.14
N LYS A 227 -1.69 -20.54 -13.51
CA LYS A 227 -0.28 -20.59 -13.09
C LYS A 227 -0.03 -21.73 -12.08
N ILE A 228 -0.94 -21.92 -11.13
CA ILE A 228 -0.90 -23.06 -10.19
C ILE A 228 -1.02 -24.39 -10.94
N LEU A 229 -1.98 -24.49 -11.87
CA LEU A 229 -2.19 -25.67 -12.71
C LEU A 229 -0.93 -26.01 -13.52
N GLN A 230 -0.33 -25.03 -14.18
CA GLN A 230 0.94 -25.20 -14.89
C GLN A 230 2.03 -25.77 -13.97
N CYS A 231 2.13 -25.27 -12.74
CA CYS A 231 3.08 -25.79 -11.76
C CYS A 231 2.81 -27.27 -11.41
N TYR A 232 1.54 -27.68 -11.23
CA TYR A 232 1.24 -29.10 -11.01
C TYR A 232 1.58 -29.99 -12.20
N LEU A 233 1.41 -29.49 -13.42
CA LEU A 233 1.66 -30.24 -14.65
C LEU A 233 3.17 -30.39 -14.95
N GLN A 234 4.02 -29.51 -14.41
CA GLN A 234 5.47 -29.66 -14.53
C GLN A 234 5.93 -31.00 -13.93
N SER A 235 6.65 -31.78 -14.75
CA SER A 235 7.04 -33.17 -14.46
C SER A 235 7.71 -33.28 -13.10
N GLN A 236 7.13 -34.07 -12.19
CA GLN A 236 7.49 -34.38 -10.79
C GLN A 236 6.62 -33.71 -9.71
N ASN A 237 5.99 -32.57 -9.99
CA ASN A 237 5.21 -31.87 -8.96
C ASN A 237 3.94 -32.64 -8.60
N LEU A 238 3.17 -33.10 -9.59
CA LEU A 238 1.88 -33.78 -9.32
C LEU A 238 2.00 -34.97 -8.35
N ASP A 239 3.06 -35.77 -8.44
CA ASP A 239 3.33 -36.88 -7.51
C ASP A 239 3.58 -36.39 -6.07
N GLN A 240 4.35 -35.31 -5.92
CA GLN A 240 4.68 -34.71 -4.63
C GLN A 240 3.45 -34.10 -3.94
N PHE A 241 2.48 -33.60 -4.72
CA PHE A 241 1.28 -32.94 -4.19
C PHE A 241 0.09 -33.89 -4.04
N SER A 242 0.03 -34.98 -4.82
CA SER A 242 -1.05 -35.98 -4.72
C SER A 242 -0.90 -36.91 -3.52
N ASN A 243 0.33 -37.13 -3.02
CA ASN A 243 0.58 -38.01 -1.89
C ASN A 243 0.94 -37.23 -0.61
N PRO A 244 -0.04 -36.87 0.25
CA PRO A 244 0.21 -36.07 1.46
C PRO A 244 1.14 -36.77 2.47
N PHE A 245 1.26 -38.10 2.41
CA PHE A 245 2.13 -38.89 3.30
C PHE A 245 3.60 -38.92 2.86
N SER A 246 3.91 -38.50 1.64
CA SER A 246 5.29 -38.46 1.14
C SER A 246 6.08 -37.23 1.59
N ARG A 247 5.41 -36.25 2.23
CA ARG A 247 6.07 -35.06 2.78
C ARG A 247 6.57 -35.34 4.19
N THR A 248 7.85 -35.65 4.31
CA THR A 248 8.63 -35.21 5.47
C THR A 248 8.57 -33.68 5.48
N PHE A 249 7.61 -33.12 6.22
CA PHE A 249 7.62 -31.70 6.53
C PHE A 249 8.89 -31.41 7.31
N GLU A 250 9.90 -30.84 6.66
CA GLU A 250 10.86 -30.01 7.36
C GLU A 250 10.09 -28.81 7.87
N PHE A 251 9.50 -28.95 9.07
CA PHE A 251 9.07 -27.81 9.83
C PHE A 251 10.32 -26.97 10.05
N ASN A 252 10.43 -25.87 9.31
CA ASN A 252 11.28 -24.76 9.71
C ASN A 252 10.73 -24.25 11.03
N VAL A 253 11.16 -24.90 12.13
CA VAL A 253 10.93 -24.44 13.49
C VAL A 253 11.38 -22.99 13.49
N PRO A 254 10.52 -22.02 13.86
CA PRO A 254 10.87 -20.61 13.84
C PRO A 254 12.19 -20.47 14.60
N SER A 255 13.23 -20.00 13.90
CA SER A 255 14.59 -20.06 14.43
C SER A 255 14.60 -19.43 15.82
N GLN A 256 15.28 -20.07 16.76
CA GLN A 256 15.36 -19.69 18.17
C GLN A 256 15.60 -18.18 18.39
N LYS A 257 16.22 -17.51 17.40
CA LYS A 257 16.47 -16.06 17.34
C LYS A 257 15.21 -15.20 17.36
N LEU A 258 14.10 -15.63 16.76
CA LEU A 258 12.86 -14.83 16.71
C LEU A 258 12.20 -14.75 18.10
N ALA A 259 12.24 -15.85 18.85
CA ALA A 259 11.75 -15.90 20.23
C ALA A 259 12.61 -15.04 21.18
N THR A 260 13.93 -15.03 20.98
CA THR A 260 14.82 -14.15 21.76
C THR A 260 14.56 -12.66 21.46
N PHE A 261 14.28 -12.33 20.20
CA PHE A 261 13.97 -10.96 19.79
C PHE A 261 12.64 -10.46 20.38
N THR A 262 11.58 -11.27 20.33
CA THR A 262 10.28 -10.89 20.90
C THR A 262 10.33 -10.73 22.43
N LEU A 263 11.08 -11.59 23.13
CA LEU A 263 11.32 -11.44 24.57
C LEU A 263 12.08 -10.14 24.89
N PHE A 264 13.09 -9.79 24.09
CA PHE A 264 13.84 -8.56 24.28
C PHE A 264 12.96 -7.32 24.11
N VAL A 265 12.19 -7.23 23.02
CA VAL A 265 11.28 -6.10 22.77
C VAL A 265 10.22 -5.98 23.87
N GLY A 266 9.65 -7.11 24.32
CA GLY A 266 8.71 -7.14 25.43
C GLY A 266 9.30 -6.58 26.74
N SER A 267 10.56 -6.95 27.06
CA SER A 267 11.23 -6.46 28.27
C SER A 267 11.45 -4.95 28.27
N VAL A 268 11.79 -4.38 27.11
CA VAL A 268 12.00 -2.93 26.94
C VAL A 268 10.68 -2.17 27.14
N ALA A 269 9.58 -2.66 26.56
CA ALA A 269 8.27 -2.03 26.71
C ALA A 269 7.81 -2.00 28.18
N VAL A 270 7.99 -3.10 28.92
CA VAL A 270 7.66 -3.18 30.35
C VAL A 270 8.51 -2.21 31.17
N ALA A 271 9.82 -2.12 30.88
CA ALA A 271 10.71 -1.19 31.56
C ALA A 271 10.29 0.28 31.35
N MET A 272 9.94 0.67 30.12
CA MET A 272 9.44 2.03 29.84
C MET A 272 8.14 2.33 30.62
N LEU A 273 7.24 1.36 30.71
CA LEU A 273 5.97 1.51 31.42
C LEU A 273 6.20 1.70 32.93
N ILE A 274 7.11 0.94 33.53
CA ILE A 274 7.52 1.10 34.94
C ILE A 274 8.11 2.49 35.18
N VAL A 275 9.03 2.94 34.31
CA VAL A 275 9.66 4.27 34.40
C VAL A 275 8.59 5.37 34.33
N TRP A 276 7.65 5.26 33.40
CA TRP A 276 6.54 6.20 33.26
C TRP A 276 5.67 6.27 34.53
N LEU A 277 5.31 5.13 35.12
CA LEU A 277 4.56 5.07 36.37
C LEU A 277 5.32 5.70 37.55
N ILE A 278 6.64 5.51 37.63
CA ILE A 278 7.48 6.15 38.66
C ILE A 278 7.46 7.67 38.48
N TYR A 279 7.63 8.18 37.26
CA TYR A 279 7.57 9.62 36.97
C TYR A 279 6.20 10.22 37.27
N TYR A 280 5.13 9.48 36.99
CA TYR A 280 3.76 9.87 37.33
C TYR A 280 3.57 9.98 38.85
N LYS A 281 3.95 8.93 39.61
CA LYS A 281 3.82 8.91 41.07
C LYS A 281 4.69 9.96 41.76
N ARG A 282 5.85 10.30 41.20
CA ARG A 282 6.73 11.37 41.71
C ARG A 282 6.25 12.78 41.37
N GLY A 283 5.13 12.94 40.68
CA GLY A 283 4.56 14.25 40.33
C GLY A 283 5.39 15.03 39.31
N ILE A 284 6.35 14.39 38.65
CA ILE A 284 7.14 15.02 37.57
C ILE A 284 6.26 15.17 36.31
N LEU A 285 5.35 14.22 36.10
CA LEU A 285 4.34 14.25 35.05
C LEU A 285 3.01 14.89 35.50
N GLN A 286 2.95 15.56 36.66
CA GLN A 286 1.73 16.27 37.05
C GLN A 286 1.41 17.38 36.04
N ARG A 287 0.27 17.18 35.37
CA ARG A 287 -0.58 18.15 34.65
C ARG A 287 -0.43 19.56 35.22
N ASN A 288 -0.18 20.52 34.32
CA ASN A 288 -0.43 21.95 34.47
C ASN A 288 -0.45 22.44 35.93
N LYS A 289 0.74 22.63 36.52
CA LYS A 289 0.81 23.62 37.60
C LYS A 289 0.35 24.94 36.98
N ASP A 290 -0.77 25.48 37.45
CA ASP A 290 -1.27 26.80 37.09
C ASP A 290 -0.10 27.76 36.99
N VAL A 291 0.24 28.13 35.75
CA VAL A 291 1.35 29.03 35.50
C VAL A 291 0.82 30.42 35.81
N ARG A 292 0.87 30.80 37.10
CA ARG A 292 0.55 32.18 37.52
C ARG A 292 1.67 33.10 37.05
N ILE A 293 1.37 33.93 36.05
CA ILE A 293 2.30 34.94 35.55
C ILE A 293 1.98 36.25 36.25
N LYS A 294 2.96 36.82 36.97
CA LYS A 294 2.82 38.12 37.62
C LYS A 294 3.27 39.23 36.66
N ALA A 295 2.34 40.09 36.25
CA ALA A 295 2.63 41.28 35.46
C ALA A 295 1.93 42.49 36.09
N LYS A 296 2.66 43.58 36.33
CA LYS A 296 2.11 44.87 36.82
C LYS A 296 1.13 44.77 38.01
N ASN A 297 1.49 44.01 39.05
CA ASN A 297 0.71 43.81 40.29
C ASN A 297 -0.64 43.07 40.16
N MET A 298 -0.99 42.51 38.99
CA MET A 298 -2.17 41.64 38.83
C MET A 298 -1.75 40.19 38.54
N TYR A 299 -2.57 39.23 38.99
CA TYR A 299 -2.32 37.79 38.81
C TYR A 299 -3.24 37.26 37.71
N TYR A 300 -2.65 36.63 36.70
CA TYR A 300 -3.40 35.95 35.63
C TYR A 300 -3.27 34.44 35.84
N GLU A 301 -4.41 33.76 35.87
CA GLU A 301 -4.51 32.30 35.92
C GLU A 301 -4.89 31.79 34.53
N ILE A 302 -4.09 30.85 33.99
CA ILE A 302 -4.30 30.30 32.65
C ILE A 302 -4.89 28.90 32.82
N GLN A 303 -6.21 28.78 32.70
CA GLN A 303 -6.92 27.51 32.63
C GLN A 303 -7.49 27.33 31.23
N ASP A 304 -7.22 26.17 30.63
CA ASP A 304 -7.85 25.65 29.42
C ASP A 304 -8.15 26.70 28.33
N ASN A 305 -7.07 27.25 27.75
CA ASN A 305 -7.07 28.19 26.60
C ASN A 305 -7.73 29.56 26.82
N CYS A 306 -8.13 29.92 28.04
CA CYS A 306 -8.63 31.26 28.37
C CYS A 306 -7.73 31.95 29.41
N ILE A 307 -7.47 33.24 29.23
CA ILE A 307 -6.80 34.09 30.22
C ILE A 307 -7.88 34.89 30.93
N THR A 308 -8.12 34.60 32.21
CA THR A 308 -9.04 35.36 33.06
C THR A 308 -8.27 36.13 34.12
N GLU A 309 -8.63 37.40 34.31
CA GLU A 309 -8.05 38.28 35.34
C GLU A 309 -8.68 37.93 36.69
N VAL A 310 -7.85 37.68 37.71
CA VAL A 310 -8.27 37.30 39.08
C VAL A 310 -8.11 38.45 40.04
#